data_AF-A0A953BLW0-F1
#
_entry.id   AF-A0A953BLW0-F1
#
_cell.length_a   1.000
_cell.length_b   1.000
_cell.length_c   1.000
_cell.angle_alpha   90.00
_cell.angle_beta   90.00
_cell.angle_gamma   90.00
#
_symmetry.space_group_name_H-M   'P 1'
#
loop_
_entity.id
_entity.type
_entity.pdbx_description
1 polymer ?
#
loop_
_entity_poly.entity_id
_entity_poly.type
_entity_poly.pdbx_seq_one_letter_code
_entity_poly.pdbx_strand_id
1 'polypeptide(L)' 'MILGGSTPFGAKASIILVFLAVVAFLVPLFVIGRRPSLKARFFAPNLCRCCGYDLTGNCTGTCPECGTQVGAPALAT' A
#
# COMPACT_ATOMS: atom_id res chain seq x y z
N MET A 1 -45.83 23.32 -19.20
CA MET A 1 -44.61 22.53 -19.48
C MET A 1 -43.47 22.89 -18.51
N ILE A 2 -43.70 22.88 -17.20
CA ILE A 2 -42.64 22.85 -16.19
C ILE A 2 -43.26 22.16 -14.99
N LEU A 3 -42.72 21.02 -14.56
CA LEU A 3 -42.51 20.64 -13.15
C LEU A 3 -41.54 19.46 -13.13
N GLY A 4 -40.26 19.76 -13.35
CA GLY A 4 -39.16 18.88 -12.98
C GLY A 4 -39.04 18.82 -11.47
N GLY A 5 -39.71 17.84 -10.86
CA GLY A 5 -39.57 17.54 -9.44
C GLY A 5 -38.31 16.69 -9.20
N SER A 6 -37.15 17.33 -9.11
CA SER A 6 -35.97 16.72 -8.50
C SER A 6 -36.24 16.58 -7.00
N THR A 7 -36.70 15.40 -6.58
CA THR A 7 -36.94 15.13 -5.17
C THR A 7 -35.62 15.22 -4.38
N PRO A 8 -35.57 15.99 -3.28
CA PRO A 8 -34.35 16.13 -2.46
C PRO A 8 -33.95 14.82 -1.77
N PHE A 9 -34.86 13.84 -1.74
CA PHE A 9 -34.61 12.48 -1.26
C PHE A 9 -33.77 11.64 -2.23
N GLY A 10 -33.87 11.88 -3.54
CA GLY A 10 -33.10 11.17 -4.55
C GLY A 10 -31.60 11.46 -4.45
N ALA A 11 -31.22 12.70 -4.17
CA ALA A 11 -29.81 13.08 -4.04
C ALA A 11 -29.13 12.42 -2.84
N LYS A 12 -29.82 12.33 -1.69
CA LYS A 12 -29.29 11.65 -0.50
C LYS A 12 -29.18 10.13 -0.71
N ALA A 13 -30.17 9.52 -1.35
CA ALA A 13 -30.12 8.11 -1.72
C ALA A 13 -28.95 7.84 -2.68
N SER A 14 -28.71 8.72 -3.66
CA SER A 14 -27.55 8.62 -4.56
C SER A 14 -26.22 8.75 -3.83
N ILE A 15 -26.09 9.69 -2.89
CA ILE A 15 -24.87 9.85 -2.08
C ILE A 15 -24.61 8.59 -1.25
N ILE A 16 -25.64 8.03 -0.61
CA ILE A 16 -25.51 6.80 0.19
C ILE A 16 -25.08 5.63 -0.68
N LEU A 17 -25.67 5.46 -1.87
CA LEU A 17 -25.29 4.39 -2.80
C LEU A 17 -23.84 4.53 -3.29
N VAL A 18 -23.41 5.74 -3.65
CA VAL A 18 -22.02 6.01 -4.05
C VAL A 18 -21.08 5.73 -2.88
N PHE A 19 -21.41 6.17 -1.68
CA PHE A 19 -20.60 5.93 -0.49
C PHE A 19 -20.48 4.44 -0.17
N LEU A 20 -21.59 3.70 -0.22
CA LEU A 20 -21.59 2.24 -0.04
C LEU A 20 -20.75 1.54 -1.10
N ALA A 21 -20.83 1.96 -2.37
CA ALA A 21 -20.02 1.39 -3.45
C ALA A 21 -18.51 1.66 -3.22
N VAL A 22 -18.14 2.87 -2.82
CA VAL A 22 -16.75 3.22 -2.50
C VAL A 22 -16.23 2.41 -1.32
N VAL A 23 -17.01 2.29 -0.24
CA VAL A 23 -16.64 1.46 0.92
C VAL A 23 -16.53 -0.01 0.54
N ALA A 24 -17.49 -0.54 -0.22
CA ALA A 24 -17.48 -1.92 -0.70
C ALA A 24 -16.28 -2.22 -1.61
N PHE A 25 -15.71 -1.21 -2.27
CA PHE A 25 -14.49 -1.33 -3.06
C PHE A 25 -13.23 -1.19 -2.22
N LEU A 26 -13.17 -0.20 -1.31
CA LEU A 26 -11.99 0.09 -0.50
C LEU A 26 -11.73 -0.95 0.60
N VAL A 27 -12.77 -1.50 1.22
CA VAL A 27 -12.66 -2.51 2.28
C VAL A 27 -11.90 -3.76 1.79
N PRO A 28 -12.28 -4.43 0.70
CA PRO A 28 -11.53 -5.59 0.20
C PRO A 28 -10.12 -5.21 -0.23
N LEU A 29 -9.89 -4.04 -0.86
CA LEU A 29 -8.54 -3.56 -1.16
C LEU A 29 -7.68 -3.42 0.11
N PHE A 30 -8.26 -2.88 1.18
CA PHE A 30 -7.57 -2.71 2.46
C PHE A 30 -7.33 -4.04 3.16
N VAL A 31 -8.28 -4.97 3.14
CA VAL A 31 -8.16 -6.32 3.72
C VAL A 31 -7.12 -7.16 2.95
N ILE A 32 -7.12 -7.08 1.62
CA ILE A 32 -6.12 -7.75 0.76
C ILE A 32 -4.74 -7.11 0.96
N GLY A 33 -4.65 -5.77 0.99
CA GLY A 33 -3.41 -5.03 1.23
C GLY A 33 -2.85 -5.18 2.64
N ARG A 34 -3.70 -5.48 3.63
CA ARG A 34 -3.28 -5.82 5.00
C ARG A 34 -2.82 -7.26 5.17
N ARG A 35 -2.98 -8.14 4.18
CA ARG A 35 -2.46 -9.50 4.29
C ARG A 35 -0.93 -9.44 4.43
N PRO A 36 -0.36 -9.88 5.57
CA PRO A 36 1.09 -9.86 5.79
C PRO A 36 1.84 -10.74 4.78
N SER A 37 1.13 -11.63 4.06
CA SER A 37 1.68 -12.46 2.98
C SER A 37 2.13 -11.66 1.74
N LEU A 38 1.51 -10.51 1.44
CA LEU A 38 1.97 -9.62 0.35
C LEU A 38 3.08 -8.68 0.83
N LYS A 39 2.99 -8.19 2.07
CA LYS A 39 4.10 -7.44 2.69
C LYS A 39 5.34 -8.31 2.87
N ALA A 40 5.24 -9.60 3.15
CA ALA A 40 6.40 -10.49 3.22
C ALA A 40 7.09 -10.71 1.85
N ARG A 41 6.37 -10.51 0.74
CA ARG A 41 6.98 -10.50 -0.62
C ARG A 41 7.63 -9.16 -0.97
N PHE A 42 7.13 -8.04 -0.44
CA PHE A 42 7.66 -6.69 -0.70
C PHE A 42 8.71 -6.21 0.33
N PHE A 43 8.62 -6.67 1.58
CA PHE A 43 9.68 -6.63 2.59
C PHE A 43 10.58 -7.84 2.37
N ALA A 44 11.05 -8.02 1.14
CA ALA A 44 12.06 -9.02 0.87
C ALA A 44 13.27 -8.70 1.78
N PRO A 45 13.82 -9.68 2.52
CA PRO A 45 15.08 -9.53 3.25
C PRO A 45 16.26 -9.17 2.32
N ASN A 46 16.02 -9.13 1.01
CA ASN A 46 16.98 -8.87 -0.05
C ASN A 46 17.07 -7.38 -0.43
N LEU A 47 16.38 -6.43 0.22
CA LEU A 47 16.59 -5.01 -0.07
C LEU A 47 17.54 -4.38 0.95
N CYS A 48 18.50 -3.60 0.48
CA CYS A 48 19.37 -2.82 1.34
C CYS A 48 18.54 -1.79 2.10
N ARG A 49 18.62 -1.81 3.43
CA ARG A 49 17.85 -0.89 4.30
C ARG A 49 18.32 0.57 4.24
N CYS A 50 19.50 0.83 3.65
CA CYS A 50 20.05 2.18 3.53
C CYS A 50 19.72 2.85 2.18
N CYS A 51 19.86 2.13 1.06
CA CYS A 51 19.68 2.72 -0.28
C CYS A 51 18.57 2.06 -1.11
N GLY A 52 17.95 0.97 -0.62
CA GLY A 52 16.92 0.25 -1.37
C GLY A 52 17.44 -0.61 -2.53
N TYR A 53 18.76 -0.81 -2.64
CA TYR A 53 19.33 -1.69 -3.66
C TYR A 53 18.89 -3.14 -3.45
N ASP A 54 18.63 -3.84 -4.55
CA ASP A 54 18.29 -5.26 -4.54
C ASP A 54 19.55 -6.12 -4.32
N LEU A 55 19.70 -6.64 -3.11
CA LEU A 55 20.74 -7.56 -2.64
C LEU A 55 20.48 -9.01 -3.11
N THR A 56 19.51 -9.27 -3.98
CA THR A 56 19.29 -10.60 -4.57
C THR A 56 20.55 -11.05 -5.32
N GLY A 57 21.22 -12.09 -4.80
CA GLY A 57 22.48 -12.59 -5.37
C GLY A 57 23.76 -11.92 -4.83
N ASN A 58 23.66 -11.03 -3.85
CA ASN A 58 24.83 -10.44 -3.22
C ASN A 58 25.50 -11.42 -2.23
N CYS A 59 26.67 -11.94 -2.59
CA CYS A 59 27.45 -12.85 -1.73
C CYS A 59 28.49 -12.15 -0.83
N THR A 60 28.71 -10.85 -1.01
CA THR A 60 29.79 -10.12 -0.34
C THR A 60 29.44 -9.65 1.08
N GLY A 61 28.16 -9.71 1.45
CA GLY A 61 27.67 -9.19 2.74
C GLY A 61 27.70 -7.66 2.86
N THR A 62 28.05 -6.95 1.79
CA THR A 62 28.12 -5.48 1.73
C THR A 62 27.37 -4.97 0.51
N CYS A 63 26.58 -3.90 0.64
CA CYS A 63 25.88 -3.32 -0.51
C CYS A 63 26.85 -2.66 -1.50
N PRO A 64 26.79 -2.98 -2.81
CA PRO A 64 27.72 -2.44 -3.81
C PRO A 64 27.50 -0.95 -4.12
N GLU A 65 26.31 -0.42 -3.86
CA GLU A 65 25.98 0.99 -4.10
C GLU A 65 26.40 1.88 -2.92
N CYS A 66 26.01 1.52 -1.70
CA CYS A 66 26.16 2.38 -0.52
C CYS A 66 27.21 1.90 0.50
N GLY A 67 27.81 0.72 0.29
CA GLY A 67 28.79 0.15 1.21
C GLY A 67 28.22 -0.32 2.56
N THR A 68 26.91 -0.29 2.77
CA THR A 68 26.30 -0.72 4.05
C THR A 68 26.41 -2.24 4.22
N GLN A 69 26.81 -2.70 5.41
CA GLN A 69 26.81 -4.12 5.76
C GLN A 69 25.39 -4.69 5.83
N VAL A 70 25.17 -5.79 5.13
CA VAL A 70 23.89 -6.51 5.09
C VAL A 70 23.75 -7.30 6.39
N GLY A 71 22.84 -6.89 7.28
CA GLY A 71 22.58 -7.55 8.57
C GLY A 71 23.12 -6.80 9.79
N ALA A 72 23.89 -5.73 9.61
CA ALA A 72 24.20 -4.83 10.70
C ALA A 72 22.91 -4.08 11.11
N PRO A 73 22.55 -4.03 12.40
CA PRO A 73 21.50 -3.12 12.85
C PRO A 73 21.95 -1.70 12.47
N ALA A 74 21.06 -0.95 11.81
CA ALA A 74 21.30 0.46 11.51
C ALA A 74 21.64 1.14 12.83
N LEU A 75 22.92 1.46 13.02
CA LEU A 75 23.43 1.98 14.26
C LEU A 75 22.67 3.28 14.54
N ALA A 76 21.93 3.29 15.64
CA ALA A 76 21.33 4.46 16.20
C ALA A 76 22.45 5.44 16.57
N THR A 77 22.52 6.55 15.86
CA THR A 77 23.18 7.79 16.27
C THR A 77 22.13 8.87 16.36
#